data_AF-A0A9Q0NW69-F1
#
_entry.id   AF-A0A9Q0NW69-F1
#
_cell.length_a   1.000
_cell.length_b   1.000
_cell.length_c   1.000
_cell.angle_alpha   90.00
_cell.angle_beta   90.00
_cell.angle_gamma   90.00
#
_symmetry.space_group_name_H-M   'P 1'
#
loop_
_entity.id
_entity.type
_entity.pdbx_description
1 polymer ?
#
loop_
_entity_poly.entity_id
_entity_poly.type
_entity_poly.pdbx_seq_one_letter_code
_entity_poly.pdbx_strand_id
1 'polypeptide(L)'
;MLLCIEQAELRGKSFLCRTAASFVSTRIGIIPKAPILPKDLGINKERKGGLIVVGSYVPKTTKQVEELKLQCGHFLKKLEVSVDKLAMKSLEEREEEINRVAEMANLFLGASKETLIMTSRELITGKTACESLEINFKVSSALVEIVRQISTRPRYILAKAGCTRKCQFLLAFFVAQRVVGGITSSDLATKALEAKCAKVVGQALAGIPLWQLGPESRHPGVPYIVFPGNVGDSKALADVVKSWALPSRLSSTKELLLNAERGGYAVGAFNVYNMEGAEAVVAAAEEENSPAILQIHPSALKQGGIPLVACCVSAAEQANVPITVHFEHGTSKQELVEALDLVSAACYL
;
A
#
# COMPACT_ATOMS: atom_id res chain seq x y z
N MET A 1 -28.65 27.06 -12.36
CA MET A 1 -29.45 26.16 -11.49
C MET A 1 -29.22 26.43 -10.01
N LEU A 2 -28.01 26.28 -9.48
CA LEU A 2 -27.73 26.48 -8.05
C LEU A 2 -28.12 27.88 -7.54
N LEU A 3 -27.67 28.93 -8.24
CA LEU A 3 -28.02 30.32 -7.95
C LEU A 3 -29.54 30.59 -8.02
N CYS A 4 -30.24 29.92 -8.94
CA CYS A 4 -31.70 30.07 -9.07
C CYS A 4 -32.44 29.43 -7.89
N ILE A 5 -31.96 28.26 -7.43
CA ILE A 5 -32.50 27.59 -6.24
C ILE A 5 -32.26 28.45 -5.00
N GLU A 6 -31.03 28.97 -4.84
CA GLU A 6 -30.67 29.88 -3.74
C GLU A 6 -31.54 31.15 -3.73
N GLN A 7 -31.74 31.81 -4.87
CA GLN A 7 -32.64 32.96 -4.99
C GLN A 7 -34.11 32.62 -4.67
N ALA A 8 -34.58 31.43 -5.04
CA ALA A 8 -35.95 31.01 -4.76
C ALA A 8 -36.14 30.68 -3.26
N GLU A 9 -35.12 30.13 -2.61
CA GLU A 9 -35.12 29.88 -1.15
C GLU A 9 -35.04 31.17 -0.34
N LEU A 10 -34.26 32.17 -0.79
CA LEU A 10 -34.27 33.51 -0.22
C LEU A 10 -35.66 34.18 -0.29
N ARG A 11 -36.51 33.75 -1.23
CA ARG A 11 -37.92 34.15 -1.36
C ARG A 11 -38.90 33.23 -0.61
N GLY A 12 -38.40 32.38 0.29
CA GLY A 12 -39.20 31.53 1.18
C GLY A 12 -39.69 30.22 0.57
N LYS A 13 -39.16 29.78 -0.59
CA LYS A 13 -39.49 28.46 -1.16
C LYS A 13 -38.58 27.37 -0.57
N SER A 14 -39.11 26.18 -0.33
CA SER A 14 -38.31 25.02 0.10
C SER A 14 -38.29 23.95 -0.99
N PHE A 15 -37.13 23.37 -1.24
CA PHE A 15 -36.95 22.36 -2.29
C PHE A 15 -36.33 21.09 -1.72
N LEU A 16 -36.82 19.94 -2.18
CA LEU A 16 -36.15 18.66 -2.00
C LEU A 16 -35.22 18.42 -3.20
N CYS A 17 -33.91 18.54 -3.00
CA CYS A 17 -32.93 18.36 -4.07
C CYS A 17 -32.51 16.90 -4.24
N ARG A 18 -32.85 16.29 -5.38
CA ARG A 18 -32.30 14.99 -5.81
C ARG A 18 -31.19 15.21 -6.84
N THR A 19 -29.97 15.42 -6.37
CA THR A 19 -28.84 15.86 -7.20
C THR A 19 -27.60 14.97 -7.03
N ALA A 20 -26.57 15.22 -7.84
CA ALA A 20 -25.25 14.60 -7.66
C ALA A 20 -24.46 15.27 -6.51
N ALA A 21 -23.37 14.63 -6.09
CA ALA A 21 -22.53 15.13 -5.00
C ALA A 21 -21.91 16.51 -5.29
N SER A 22 -21.65 16.84 -6.57
CA SER A 22 -21.12 18.13 -6.99
C SER A 22 -22.05 19.30 -6.65
N PHE A 23 -23.37 19.07 -6.65
CA PHE A 23 -24.33 20.08 -6.21
C PHE A 23 -24.12 20.43 -4.74
N VAL A 24 -23.95 19.42 -3.89
CA VAL A 24 -23.72 19.59 -2.45
C VAL A 24 -22.43 20.36 -2.23
N SER A 25 -21.31 19.94 -2.83
CA SER A 25 -20.02 20.61 -2.64
C SER A 25 -20.05 22.09 -3.02
N THR A 26 -20.67 22.42 -4.15
CA THR A 26 -20.79 23.82 -4.58
C THR A 26 -21.72 24.61 -3.66
N ARG A 27 -22.81 23.98 -3.19
CA ARG A 27 -23.83 24.67 -2.39
C ARG A 27 -23.42 24.99 -0.97
N ILE A 28 -22.62 24.14 -0.33
CA ILE A 28 -22.08 24.42 1.00
C ILE A 28 -20.65 24.98 0.95
N GLY A 29 -20.16 25.36 -0.23
CA GLY A 29 -18.85 25.99 -0.39
C GLY A 29 -17.67 25.11 0.06
N ILE A 30 -17.73 23.80 -0.17
CA ILE A 30 -16.62 22.89 0.19
C ILE A 30 -15.39 23.28 -0.63
N ILE A 31 -14.35 23.74 0.08
CA ILE A 31 -13.03 24.02 -0.50
C ILE A 31 -12.30 22.69 -0.72
N PRO A 32 -11.67 22.47 -1.90
CA PRO A 32 -10.85 21.30 -2.13
C PRO A 32 -9.75 21.17 -1.07
N LYS A 33 -9.70 20.01 -0.41
CA LYS A 33 -8.59 19.66 0.49
C LYS A 33 -7.48 18.97 -0.29
N ALA A 34 -6.24 19.36 -0.03
CA ALA A 34 -5.08 18.64 -0.55
C ALA A 34 -5.11 17.17 -0.10
N PRO A 35 -4.46 16.25 -0.84
CA PRO A 35 -4.30 14.87 -0.41
C PRO A 35 -3.67 14.78 0.98
N ILE A 36 -4.25 13.94 1.84
CA ILE A 36 -3.74 13.67 3.18
C ILE A 36 -2.64 12.63 3.09
N LEU A 37 -1.53 12.88 3.76
CA LEU A 37 -0.38 11.98 3.89
C LEU A 37 -0.38 11.31 5.27
N PRO A 38 0.32 10.18 5.45
CA PRO A 38 0.41 9.49 6.75
C PRO A 38 0.84 10.41 7.90
N LYS A 39 1.76 11.34 7.64
CA LYS A 39 2.24 12.33 8.62
C LYS A 39 1.14 13.24 9.17
N ASP A 40 0.15 13.57 8.34
CA ASP A 40 -0.97 14.45 8.71
C ASP A 40 -1.95 13.74 9.66
N LEU A 41 -1.89 12.40 9.70
CA LEU A 41 -2.63 11.55 10.63
C LEU A 41 -1.81 11.13 11.86
N GLY A 42 -0.56 11.61 12.01
CA GLY A 42 0.33 11.24 13.10
C GLY A 42 0.91 9.82 12.99
N ILE A 43 0.87 9.21 11.80
CA ILE A 43 1.38 7.86 11.54
C ILE A 43 2.89 7.94 11.27
N ASN A 44 3.66 8.18 12.33
CA ASN A 44 5.11 8.43 12.21
C ASN A 44 5.96 7.32 12.86
N LYS A 45 5.36 6.47 13.71
CA LYS A 45 6.09 5.53 14.59
C LYS A 45 5.70 4.06 14.43
N GLU A 46 4.61 3.74 13.73
CA GLU A 46 4.18 2.35 13.56
C GLU A 46 5.01 1.63 12.49
N ARG A 47 5.87 0.69 12.93
CA ARG A 47 6.64 -0.23 12.10
C ARG A 47 5.78 -1.44 11.69
N LYS A 48 4.71 -1.19 10.95
CA LYS A 48 3.88 -2.26 10.36
C LYS A 48 3.69 -1.98 8.89
N GLY A 49 3.54 -3.04 8.09
CA GLY A 49 3.31 -2.92 6.65
C GLY A 49 1.93 -2.31 6.35
N GLY A 50 1.79 -1.71 5.17
CA GLY A 50 0.48 -1.42 4.59
C GLY A 50 -0.10 -2.64 3.89
N LEU A 51 -1.43 -2.75 3.90
CA LEU A 51 -2.16 -3.81 3.23
C LEU A 51 -2.89 -3.24 2.01
N ILE A 52 -2.56 -3.73 0.82
CA ILE A 52 -3.23 -3.36 -0.43
C ILE A 52 -4.01 -4.57 -0.94
N VAL A 53 -5.31 -4.43 -1.17
CA VAL A 53 -6.18 -5.50 -1.66
C VAL A 53 -6.82 -5.10 -2.98
N VAL A 54 -6.60 -5.91 -4.01
CA VAL A 54 -7.10 -5.68 -5.38
C VAL A 54 -7.86 -6.91 -5.86
N GLY A 55 -9.19 -6.84 -5.85
CA GLY A 55 -10.04 -8.00 -6.12
C GLY A 55 -10.60 -8.12 -7.54
N SER A 56 -10.30 -7.19 -8.45
CA SER A 56 -11.01 -7.10 -9.72
C SER A 56 -10.16 -7.28 -10.96
N TYR A 57 -10.72 -7.98 -11.94
CA TYR A 57 -10.25 -8.02 -13.32
C TYR A 57 -10.98 -6.99 -14.18
N VAL A 58 -10.38 -5.80 -14.31
CA VAL A 58 -10.84 -4.76 -15.25
C VAL A 58 -9.58 -4.18 -15.92
N PRO A 59 -9.56 -3.91 -17.24
CA PRO A 59 -8.36 -3.46 -17.96
C PRO A 59 -7.67 -2.24 -17.35
N LYS A 60 -8.41 -1.35 -16.70
CA LYS A 60 -7.84 -0.20 -15.98
C LYS A 60 -7.10 -0.63 -14.70
N THR A 61 -7.67 -1.55 -13.92
CA THR A 61 -7.10 -2.02 -12.65
C THR A 61 -5.91 -2.97 -12.87
N THR A 62 -6.03 -3.92 -13.80
CA THR A 62 -5.16 -3.98 -14.99
C THR A 62 -3.82 -3.23 -14.96
N LYS A 63 -3.77 -2.23 -15.83
CA LYS A 63 -2.66 -1.29 -16.00
C LYS A 63 -2.17 -0.66 -14.69
N GLN A 64 -3.09 -0.30 -13.78
CA GLN A 64 -2.71 0.33 -12.51
C GLN A 64 -1.83 -0.55 -11.61
N VAL A 65 -2.10 -1.85 -11.56
CA VAL A 65 -1.29 -2.78 -10.76
C VAL A 65 0.01 -3.15 -11.48
N GLU A 66 0.02 -3.22 -12.80
CA GLU A 66 1.27 -3.41 -13.56
C GLU A 66 2.23 -2.25 -13.33
N GLU A 67 1.70 -1.02 -13.37
CA GLU A 67 2.46 0.19 -13.06
C GLU A 67 2.93 0.20 -11.59
N LEU A 68 2.06 -0.20 -10.65
CA LEU A 68 2.43 -0.37 -9.24
C LEU A 68 3.60 -1.35 -9.08
N LYS A 69 3.54 -2.50 -9.75
CA LYS A 69 4.62 -3.51 -9.72
C LYS A 69 5.93 -2.96 -10.29
N LEU A 70 5.85 -2.26 -11.42
CA LEU A 70 7.02 -1.65 -12.06
C LEU A 70 7.68 -0.62 -11.14
N GLN A 71 6.87 0.23 -10.51
CA GLN A 71 7.38 1.36 -9.73
C GLN A 71 7.73 1.04 -8.28
N CYS A 72 7.06 0.04 -7.67
CA CYS A 72 7.13 -0.26 -6.25
C CYS A 72 7.59 -1.69 -5.94
N GLY A 73 7.90 -2.51 -6.97
CA GLY A 73 8.23 -3.92 -6.81
C GLY A 73 9.39 -4.22 -5.86
N HIS A 74 10.31 -3.28 -5.68
CA HIS A 74 11.46 -3.40 -4.78
C HIS A 74 11.10 -3.38 -3.28
N PHE A 75 9.96 -2.80 -2.87
CA PHE A 75 9.50 -2.82 -1.47
C PHE A 75 8.12 -3.47 -1.28
N LEU A 76 7.41 -3.78 -2.37
CA LEU A 76 6.07 -4.33 -2.36
C LEU A 76 6.10 -5.85 -2.52
N LYS A 77 5.73 -6.59 -1.48
CA LYS A 77 5.59 -8.05 -1.55
C LYS A 77 4.21 -8.42 -2.12
N LYS A 78 4.22 -9.18 -3.22
CA LYS A 78 3.02 -9.60 -3.97
C LYS A 78 2.53 -10.96 -3.49
N LEU A 79 1.26 -11.03 -3.12
CA LEU A 79 0.51 -12.26 -2.86
C LEU A 79 -0.60 -12.40 -3.90
N GLU A 80 -0.39 -13.34 -4.82
CA GLU A 80 -1.38 -13.67 -5.84
C GLU A 80 -2.30 -14.78 -5.33
N VAL A 81 -3.62 -14.56 -5.47
CA VAL A 81 -4.68 -15.47 -5.06
C VAL A 81 -5.27 -16.12 -6.30
N SER A 82 -5.15 -17.43 -6.43
CA SER A 82 -5.62 -18.14 -7.63
C SER A 82 -7.15 -18.15 -7.71
N VAL A 83 -7.72 -17.49 -8.72
CA VAL A 83 -9.18 -17.48 -8.95
C VAL A 83 -9.71 -18.90 -9.24
N ASP A 84 -8.92 -19.75 -9.89
CA ASP A 84 -9.30 -21.13 -10.20
C ASP A 84 -9.53 -21.94 -8.91
N LYS A 85 -8.58 -21.88 -7.97
CA LYS A 85 -8.70 -22.53 -6.65
C LYS A 85 -9.89 -21.98 -5.84
N LEU A 86 -10.20 -20.70 -5.99
CA LEU A 86 -11.31 -20.06 -5.27
C LEU A 86 -12.70 -20.38 -5.87
N ALA A 87 -12.79 -20.54 -7.19
CA ALA A 87 -14.06 -20.56 -7.91
C ALA A 87 -14.51 -21.96 -8.36
N MET A 88 -13.58 -22.85 -8.71
CA MET A 88 -13.85 -24.04 -9.53
C MET A 88 -13.48 -25.38 -8.86
N LYS A 89 -12.89 -25.36 -7.66
CA LYS A 89 -12.35 -26.58 -7.00
C LYS A 89 -13.04 -26.92 -5.67
N SER A 90 -12.59 -28.00 -5.02
CA SER A 90 -13.11 -28.48 -3.74
C SER A 90 -13.02 -27.42 -2.64
N LEU A 91 -13.84 -27.55 -1.59
CA LEU A 91 -13.81 -26.65 -0.43
C LEU A 91 -12.43 -26.65 0.27
N GLU A 92 -11.74 -27.79 0.27
CA GLU A 92 -10.40 -27.95 0.85
C GLU A 92 -9.35 -27.06 0.15
N GLU A 93 -9.27 -27.09 -1.19
CA GLU A 93 -8.30 -26.27 -1.93
C GLU A 93 -8.55 -24.76 -1.77
N ARG A 94 -9.83 -24.39 -1.61
CA ARG A 94 -10.22 -23.00 -1.31
C ARG A 94 -9.71 -22.58 0.07
N GLU A 95 -9.90 -23.41 1.09
CA GLU A 95 -9.43 -23.13 2.44
C GLU A 95 -7.91 -23.08 2.53
N GLU A 96 -7.22 -24.02 1.87
CA GLU A 96 -5.75 -24.03 1.78
C GLU A 96 -5.21 -22.74 1.16
N GLU A 97 -5.79 -22.29 0.04
CA GLU A 97 -5.35 -21.05 -0.62
C GLU A 97 -5.62 -19.82 0.24
N ILE A 98 -6.75 -19.75 0.94
CA ILE A 98 -7.08 -18.67 1.87
C ILE A 98 -6.07 -18.63 3.02
N ASN A 99 -5.83 -19.77 3.67
CA ASN A 99 -4.92 -19.88 4.81
C ASN A 99 -3.48 -19.52 4.40
N ARG A 100 -3.01 -20.05 3.26
CA ARG A 100 -1.69 -19.74 2.70
C ARG A 100 -1.50 -18.23 2.50
N VAL A 101 -2.48 -17.54 1.92
CA VAL A 101 -2.38 -16.10 1.66
C VAL A 101 -2.46 -15.30 2.95
N ALA A 102 -3.34 -15.67 3.89
CA ALA A 102 -3.49 -14.99 5.18
C ALA A 102 -2.22 -15.12 6.05
N GLU A 103 -1.62 -16.31 6.13
CA GLU A 103 -0.36 -16.55 6.85
C GLU A 103 0.78 -15.71 6.28
N MET A 104 0.98 -15.76 4.95
CA MET A 104 2.02 -14.96 4.30
C MET A 104 1.77 -13.46 4.46
N ALA A 105 0.52 -13.00 4.42
CA ALA A 105 0.18 -11.60 4.67
C ALA A 105 0.51 -11.20 6.11
N ASN A 106 0.21 -12.03 7.11
CA ASN A 106 0.57 -11.79 8.50
C ASN A 106 2.10 -11.67 8.69
N LEU A 107 2.87 -12.55 8.04
CA LEU A 107 4.34 -12.52 8.05
C LEU A 107 4.88 -11.23 7.45
N PHE A 108 4.45 -10.84 6.25
CA PHE A 108 4.94 -9.64 5.58
C PHE A 108 4.54 -8.35 6.28
N LEU A 109 3.30 -8.24 6.76
CA LEU A 109 2.86 -7.09 7.55
C LEU A 109 3.63 -7.00 8.88
N GLY A 110 3.94 -8.14 9.50
CA GLY A 110 4.75 -8.26 10.71
C GLY A 110 6.18 -7.77 10.50
N ALA A 111 6.77 -8.10 9.34
CA ALA A 111 8.08 -7.67 8.89
C ALA A 111 8.11 -6.23 8.32
N SER A 112 7.06 -5.42 8.55
CA SER A 112 6.95 -4.04 8.07
C SER A 112 6.98 -3.86 6.55
N LYS A 113 6.68 -4.90 5.76
CA LYS A 113 6.69 -4.83 4.30
C LYS A 113 5.31 -4.46 3.74
N GLU A 114 5.29 -3.63 2.70
CA GLU A 114 4.06 -3.32 1.97
C GLU A 114 3.56 -4.60 1.28
N THR A 115 2.30 -4.97 1.52
CA THR A 115 1.76 -6.26 1.07
C THR A 115 0.60 -6.06 0.10
N LEU A 116 0.78 -6.50 -1.14
CA LEU A 116 -0.26 -6.50 -2.17
C LEU A 116 -0.92 -7.87 -2.28
N ILE A 117 -2.17 -7.99 -1.86
CA ILE A 117 -3.04 -9.14 -2.14
C ILE A 117 -3.83 -8.84 -3.42
N MET A 118 -3.65 -9.67 -4.44
CA MET A 118 -4.37 -9.54 -5.70
C MET A 118 -4.86 -10.88 -6.23
N THR A 119 -6.01 -10.88 -6.87
CA THR A 119 -6.50 -12.07 -7.59
C THR A 119 -5.68 -12.31 -8.86
N SER A 120 -5.57 -13.57 -9.29
CA SER A 120 -5.00 -13.90 -10.58
C SER A 120 -5.73 -13.19 -11.72
N ARG A 121 -4.98 -12.89 -12.78
CA ARG A 121 -5.46 -12.04 -13.90
C ARG A 121 -5.82 -12.83 -15.15
N GLU A 122 -6.11 -14.10 -15.00
CA GLU A 122 -6.76 -14.88 -16.03
C GLU A 122 -8.27 -14.66 -15.93
N LEU A 123 -8.89 -14.27 -17.04
CA LEU A 123 -10.34 -14.05 -17.09
C LEU A 123 -11.04 -15.41 -17.04
N ILE A 124 -11.54 -15.77 -15.87
CA ILE A 124 -12.44 -16.92 -15.73
C ILE A 124 -13.88 -16.40 -15.86
N THR A 125 -14.38 -16.36 -17.10
CA THR A 125 -15.79 -16.05 -17.39
C THR A 125 -16.61 -17.32 -17.45
N GLY A 126 -17.74 -17.31 -16.75
CA GLY A 126 -18.77 -18.32 -16.96
C GLY A 126 -19.38 -18.21 -18.36
N LYS A 127 -20.06 -19.26 -18.81
CA LYS A 127 -20.79 -19.31 -20.08
C LYS A 127 -21.97 -18.33 -20.07
N THR A 128 -22.44 -17.93 -18.88
CA THR A 128 -23.55 -17.00 -18.69
C THR A 128 -23.16 -15.80 -17.80
N ALA A 129 -23.98 -14.74 -17.86
CA ALA A 129 -23.82 -13.56 -17.00
C ALA A 129 -24.02 -13.89 -15.50
N CYS A 130 -24.87 -14.87 -15.17
CA CYS A 130 -25.11 -15.34 -13.82
C CYS A 130 -23.91 -16.11 -13.27
N GLU A 131 -23.35 -17.05 -14.04
CA GLU A 131 -22.13 -17.77 -13.64
C GLU A 131 -20.96 -16.82 -13.43
N SER A 132 -20.81 -15.80 -14.29
CA SER A 132 -19.79 -14.77 -14.11
C SER A 132 -20.00 -13.96 -12.83
N LEU A 133 -21.24 -13.71 -12.41
CA LEU A 133 -21.56 -13.05 -11.15
C LEU A 133 -21.26 -13.94 -9.94
N GLU A 134 -21.57 -15.24 -10.01
CA GLU A 134 -21.28 -16.20 -8.95
C GLU A 134 -19.77 -16.36 -8.72
N ILE A 135 -18.97 -16.42 -9.79
CA ILE A 135 -17.50 -16.44 -9.69
C ILE A 135 -17.01 -15.18 -8.98
N ASN A 136 -17.50 -14.00 -9.36
CA ASN A 136 -17.13 -12.75 -8.70
C ASN A 136 -17.53 -12.74 -7.21
N PHE A 137 -18.67 -13.32 -6.85
CA PHE A 137 -19.10 -13.44 -5.46
C PHE A 137 -18.19 -14.36 -4.66
N LYS A 138 -17.86 -15.55 -5.18
CA LYS A 138 -16.91 -16.49 -4.56
C LYS A 138 -15.55 -15.85 -4.32
N VAL A 139 -15.03 -15.12 -5.32
CA VAL A 139 -13.76 -14.40 -5.22
C VAL A 139 -13.83 -13.28 -4.18
N SER A 140 -14.90 -12.48 -4.16
CA SER A 140 -15.08 -11.42 -3.15
C SER A 140 -15.16 -12.01 -1.73
N SER A 141 -15.88 -13.11 -1.54
CA SER A 141 -15.99 -13.82 -0.26
C SER A 141 -14.63 -14.33 0.22
N ALA A 142 -13.85 -14.93 -0.68
CA ALA A 142 -12.52 -15.41 -0.34
C ALA A 142 -11.58 -14.27 0.06
N LEU A 143 -11.59 -13.13 -0.64
CA LEU A 143 -10.80 -11.96 -0.24
C LEU A 143 -11.22 -11.41 1.12
N VAL A 144 -12.53 -11.41 1.41
CA VAL A 144 -13.05 -11.05 2.74
C VAL A 144 -12.52 -12.00 3.80
N GLU A 145 -12.56 -13.30 3.57
CA GLU A 145 -12.06 -14.32 4.49
C GLU A 145 -10.55 -14.19 4.72
N ILE A 146 -9.75 -13.99 3.67
CA ILE A 146 -8.31 -13.72 3.77
C ILE A 146 -8.06 -12.52 4.69
N VAL A 147 -8.70 -11.38 4.42
CA VAL A 147 -8.50 -10.16 5.23
C VAL A 147 -9.02 -10.34 6.65
N ARG A 148 -10.06 -11.13 6.85
CA ARG A 148 -10.59 -11.48 8.18
C ARG A 148 -9.63 -12.37 8.98
N GLN A 149 -8.84 -13.21 8.32
CA GLN A 149 -7.84 -14.05 8.98
C GLN A 149 -6.52 -13.31 9.29
N ILE A 150 -6.26 -12.16 8.66
CA ILE A 150 -5.12 -11.31 9.00
C ILE A 150 -5.33 -10.78 10.43
N SER A 151 -4.45 -11.18 11.35
CA SER A 151 -4.42 -10.77 12.75
C SER A 151 -3.47 -9.59 12.98
N THR A 152 -2.42 -9.48 12.15
CA THR A 152 -1.48 -8.37 12.23
C THR A 152 -2.16 -7.06 11.84
N ARG A 153 -2.18 -6.09 12.75
CA ARG A 153 -2.70 -4.74 12.48
C ARG A 153 -1.85 -4.05 11.40
N PRO A 154 -2.41 -3.72 10.23
CA PRO A 154 -1.70 -2.98 9.19
C PRO A 154 -1.66 -1.48 9.51
N ARG A 155 -0.67 -0.77 8.97
CA ARG A 155 -0.51 0.68 9.13
C ARG A 155 -1.59 1.47 8.39
N TYR A 156 -1.97 0.98 7.22
CA TYR A 156 -3.11 1.45 6.44
C TYR A 156 -3.64 0.30 5.60
N ILE A 157 -4.88 0.42 5.14
CA ILE A 157 -5.51 -0.54 4.23
C ILE A 157 -5.95 0.21 2.99
N LEU A 158 -5.57 -0.27 1.81
CA LEU A 158 -6.04 0.24 0.53
C LEU A 158 -6.85 -0.84 -0.17
N ALA A 159 -8.13 -0.57 -0.41
CA ALA A 159 -9.01 -1.48 -1.14
C ALA A 159 -9.33 -0.91 -2.52
N LYS A 160 -8.87 -1.60 -3.57
CA LYS A 160 -9.18 -1.28 -4.97
C LYS A 160 -10.24 -2.25 -5.48
N ALA A 161 -11.39 -1.70 -5.87
CA ALA A 161 -12.41 -2.45 -6.56
C ALA A 161 -12.38 -2.17 -8.07
N GLY A 162 -12.94 -3.09 -8.85
CA GLY A 162 -13.19 -2.91 -10.28
C GLY A 162 -14.66 -2.62 -10.49
N CYS A 163 -14.94 -1.66 -11.37
CA CYS A 163 -16.31 -1.27 -11.67
C CYS A 163 -16.73 -1.91 -13.00
N THR A 164 -17.54 -2.96 -12.97
CA THR A 164 -18.36 -3.35 -14.12
C THR A 164 -19.64 -2.51 -14.10
N ARG A 165 -20.03 -1.92 -15.24
CA ARG A 165 -21.13 -0.93 -15.36
C ARG A 165 -22.47 -1.37 -14.73
N LYS A 166 -22.70 -2.68 -14.54
CA LYS A 166 -23.94 -3.23 -13.98
C LYS A 166 -24.02 -3.20 -12.44
N CYS A 167 -22.90 -3.10 -11.73
CA CYS A 167 -22.89 -3.23 -10.26
C CYS A 167 -23.18 -1.92 -9.50
N GLN A 168 -23.40 -0.80 -10.20
CA GLN A 168 -23.65 0.50 -9.57
C GLN A 168 -24.99 0.61 -8.81
N PHE A 169 -25.89 -0.36 -8.95
CA PHE A 169 -27.26 -0.24 -8.46
C PHE A 169 -27.55 -0.93 -7.12
N LEU A 170 -26.69 -1.81 -6.59
CA LEU A 170 -27.15 -2.76 -5.56
C LEU A 170 -26.74 -2.51 -4.10
N LEU A 171 -26.05 -1.44 -3.73
CA LEU A 171 -25.75 -1.19 -2.31
C LEU A 171 -25.96 0.28 -1.95
N ALA A 172 -27.21 0.62 -1.63
CA ALA A 172 -27.63 1.96 -1.25
C ALA A 172 -28.43 1.91 0.07
N PHE A 173 -27.85 1.36 1.13
CA PHE A 173 -28.43 1.48 2.48
C PHE A 173 -27.33 1.34 3.52
N PHE A 174 -26.47 2.36 3.66
CA PHE A 174 -25.83 2.71 4.94
C PHE A 174 -25.32 4.16 4.81
N VAL A 175 -25.95 5.06 5.56
CA VAL A 175 -25.57 6.45 5.90
C VAL A 175 -24.96 7.32 4.78
N ALA A 176 -25.81 8.19 4.22
CA ALA A 176 -25.52 9.58 3.81
C ALA A 176 -24.14 9.94 3.19
N GLN A 177 -23.61 9.12 2.29
CA GLN A 177 -22.80 9.55 1.14
C GLN A 177 -22.66 8.31 0.27
N ARG A 178 -23.00 8.42 -1.03
CA ARG A 178 -22.72 7.37 -2.02
C ARG A 178 -21.27 6.92 -1.85
N VAL A 179 -21.03 5.73 -1.32
CA VAL A 179 -19.71 5.10 -1.33
C VAL A 179 -19.44 4.78 -2.80
N VAL A 180 -18.66 5.65 -3.47
CA VAL A 180 -18.16 5.41 -4.83
C VAL A 180 -16.98 4.42 -4.76
N GLY A 181 -17.14 3.35 -3.99
CA GLY A 181 -16.22 2.21 -3.91
C GLY A 181 -16.91 1.02 -4.56
N GLY A 182 -16.19 0.24 -5.36
CA GLY A 182 -16.78 -1.00 -5.90
C GLY A 182 -16.99 -2.05 -4.79
N ILE A 183 -17.70 -3.12 -5.12
CA ILE A 183 -18.15 -4.18 -4.19
C ILE A 183 -17.04 -4.61 -3.23
N THR A 184 -15.83 -4.88 -3.73
CA THR A 184 -14.66 -5.29 -2.94
C THR A 184 -14.36 -4.33 -1.78
N SER A 185 -14.33 -3.02 -2.02
CA SER A 185 -14.01 -2.04 -0.96
C SER A 185 -15.12 -1.91 0.09
N SER A 186 -16.38 -2.19 -0.28
CA SER A 186 -17.49 -2.20 0.67
C SER A 186 -17.48 -3.48 1.49
N ASP A 187 -17.31 -4.63 0.83
CA ASP A 187 -17.27 -5.94 1.46
C ASP A 187 -16.10 -6.06 2.44
N LEU A 188 -14.91 -5.57 2.07
CA LEU A 188 -13.76 -5.57 2.98
C LEU A 188 -14.01 -4.70 4.22
N ALA A 189 -14.57 -3.50 4.06
CA ALA A 189 -14.85 -2.62 5.20
C ALA A 189 -15.90 -3.23 6.15
N THR A 190 -17.00 -3.75 5.60
CA THR A 190 -18.16 -4.17 6.40
C THR A 190 -18.10 -5.62 6.87
N LYS A 191 -17.58 -6.54 6.04
CA LYS A 191 -17.56 -7.99 6.33
C LYS A 191 -16.21 -8.46 6.86
N ALA A 192 -15.10 -7.95 6.30
CA ALA A 192 -13.77 -8.38 6.71
C ALA A 192 -13.26 -7.61 7.94
N LEU A 193 -13.46 -6.29 7.95
CA LEU A 193 -13.03 -5.38 9.02
C LEU A 193 -14.13 -5.08 10.03
N GLU A 194 -15.36 -5.55 9.78
CA GLU A 194 -16.51 -5.44 10.67
C GLU A 194 -16.85 -3.98 11.05
N ALA A 195 -16.47 -3.01 10.20
CA ALA A 195 -16.72 -1.59 10.43
C ALA A 195 -18.22 -1.27 10.25
N LYS A 196 -18.82 -0.60 11.24
CA LYS A 196 -20.20 -0.12 11.20
C LYS A 196 -20.25 1.37 10.90
N CYS A 197 -19.23 2.13 11.32
CA CYS A 197 -19.06 3.52 10.97
C CYS A 197 -17.57 3.81 10.66
N ALA A 198 -17.36 4.87 9.88
CA ALA A 198 -16.03 5.38 9.60
C ALA A 198 -16.08 6.89 9.45
N LYS A 199 -15.02 7.57 9.90
CA LYS A 199 -14.88 9.01 9.72
C LYS A 199 -14.19 9.27 8.38
N VAL A 200 -14.81 10.04 7.49
CA VAL A 200 -14.12 10.53 6.29
C VAL A 200 -13.17 11.65 6.72
N VAL A 201 -11.87 11.36 6.74
CA VAL A 201 -10.85 12.31 7.17
C VAL A 201 -10.35 13.19 6.01
N GLY A 202 -10.45 12.70 4.78
CA GLY A 202 -10.13 13.45 3.58
C GLY A 202 -10.02 12.55 2.35
N GLN A 203 -8.99 12.78 1.55
CA GLN A 203 -8.71 12.00 0.34
C GLN A 203 -7.22 11.67 0.25
N ALA A 204 -6.87 10.48 -0.22
CA ALA A 204 -5.47 10.06 -0.44
C ALA A 204 -4.92 10.56 -1.79
N LEU A 205 -5.81 10.84 -2.73
CA LEU A 205 -5.57 11.52 -4.00
C LEU A 205 -6.92 12.12 -4.45
N ALA A 206 -6.92 13.03 -5.42
CA ALA A 206 -8.15 13.61 -5.97
C ALA A 206 -9.17 12.51 -6.35
N GLY A 207 -10.32 12.48 -5.66
CA GLY A 207 -11.39 11.51 -5.89
C GLY A 207 -11.18 10.13 -5.24
N ILE A 208 -10.16 9.96 -4.41
CA ILE A 208 -9.86 8.73 -3.67
C ILE A 208 -10.10 8.97 -2.18
N PRO A 209 -11.28 8.63 -1.65
CA PRO A 209 -11.63 8.92 -0.26
C PRO A 209 -10.77 8.13 0.74
N LEU A 210 -10.47 8.81 1.85
CA LEU A 210 -9.71 8.30 2.97
C LEU A 210 -10.58 8.28 4.21
N TRP A 211 -10.77 7.10 4.77
CA TRP A 211 -11.57 6.86 5.97
C TRP A 211 -10.67 6.53 7.15
N GLN A 212 -11.18 6.76 8.35
CA GLN A 212 -10.62 6.25 9.59
C GLN A 212 -11.65 5.32 10.22
N LEU A 213 -11.29 4.06 10.42
CA LEU A 213 -12.20 3.04 10.92
C LEU A 213 -12.60 3.31 12.38
N GLY A 214 -13.86 3.05 12.70
CA GLY A 214 -14.41 3.24 14.05
C GLY A 214 -13.87 2.24 15.09
N PRO A 215 -14.11 2.51 16.38
CA PRO A 215 -13.67 1.65 17.50
C PRO A 215 -14.23 0.23 17.48
N GLU A 216 -15.33 0.01 16.77
CA GLU A 216 -16.01 -1.28 16.63
C GLU A 216 -15.40 -2.20 15.56
N SER A 217 -14.52 -1.66 14.72
CA SER A 217 -13.86 -2.44 13.67
C SER A 217 -12.75 -3.36 14.23
N ARG A 218 -12.34 -4.37 13.47
CA ARG A 218 -11.19 -5.24 13.83
C ARG A 218 -9.87 -4.47 13.98
N HIS A 219 -9.73 -3.35 13.29
CA HIS A 219 -8.54 -2.50 13.37
C HIS A 219 -8.91 -1.03 13.63
N PRO A 220 -9.30 -0.70 14.88
CA PRO A 220 -9.75 0.63 15.25
C PRO A 220 -8.77 1.74 14.87
N GLY A 221 -9.26 2.81 14.24
CA GLY A 221 -8.45 3.97 13.89
C GLY A 221 -7.49 3.75 12.72
N VAL A 222 -7.40 2.55 12.13
CA VAL A 222 -6.57 2.31 10.94
C VAL A 222 -7.15 3.11 9.76
N PRO A 223 -6.32 3.84 9.00
CA PRO A 223 -6.76 4.49 7.78
C PRO A 223 -7.16 3.48 6.71
N TYR A 224 -8.32 3.68 6.11
CA TYR A 224 -8.90 2.86 5.07
C TYR A 224 -9.09 3.69 3.80
N ILE A 225 -8.28 3.41 2.79
CA ILE A 225 -8.29 4.08 1.48
C ILE A 225 -9.22 3.31 0.56
N VAL A 226 -10.33 3.93 0.16
CA VAL A 226 -11.26 3.35 -0.78
C VAL A 226 -10.90 3.84 -2.17
N PHE A 227 -10.32 2.95 -2.99
CA PHE A 227 -9.86 3.30 -4.33
C PHE A 227 -10.92 2.94 -5.38
N PRO A 228 -11.61 3.93 -5.99
CA PRO A 228 -12.70 3.66 -6.93
C PRO A 228 -12.22 2.98 -8.22
N GLY A 229 -13.06 2.14 -8.81
CA GLY A 229 -12.80 1.41 -10.06
C GLY A 229 -12.34 2.25 -11.24
N ASN A 230 -12.90 3.44 -11.36
CA ASN A 230 -12.84 4.31 -12.52
C ASN A 230 -11.95 5.57 -12.31
N VAL A 231 -11.40 5.78 -11.12
CA VAL A 231 -10.63 6.99 -10.78
C VAL A 231 -9.14 6.80 -11.05
N GLY A 232 -8.46 7.91 -11.36
CA GLY A 232 -7.02 7.98 -11.59
C GLY A 232 -6.58 7.57 -13.00
N ASP A 233 -5.34 7.87 -13.34
CA ASP A 233 -4.64 7.33 -14.51
C ASP A 233 -4.02 5.96 -14.17
N SER A 234 -3.08 5.46 -14.98
CA SER A 234 -2.37 4.22 -14.69
C SER A 234 -1.42 4.33 -13.49
N LYS A 235 -0.95 5.54 -13.15
CA LYS A 235 0.04 5.76 -12.08
C LYS A 235 -0.59 6.02 -10.73
N ALA A 236 -1.85 6.46 -10.68
CA ALA A 236 -2.55 6.83 -9.46
C ALA A 236 -2.48 5.79 -8.32
N LEU A 237 -2.50 4.49 -8.62
CA LEU A 237 -2.33 3.45 -7.59
C LEU A 237 -0.91 3.42 -7.04
N ALA A 238 0.10 3.52 -7.90
CA ALA A 238 1.49 3.61 -7.50
C ALA A 238 1.75 4.90 -6.69
N ASP A 239 1.18 6.03 -7.09
CA ASP A 239 1.36 7.32 -6.40
C ASP A 239 0.79 7.29 -4.98
N VAL A 240 -0.41 6.70 -4.80
CA VAL A 240 -0.99 6.52 -3.46
C VAL A 240 -0.13 5.55 -2.64
N VAL A 241 0.27 4.40 -3.19
CA VAL A 241 1.10 3.46 -2.43
C VAL A 241 2.44 4.08 -2.05
N LYS A 242 3.11 4.81 -2.93
CA LYS A 242 4.38 5.51 -2.64
C LYS A 242 4.25 6.58 -1.56
N SER A 243 3.19 7.38 -1.62
CA SER A 243 2.96 8.43 -0.62
C SER A 243 2.53 7.89 0.73
N TRP A 244 2.05 6.64 0.78
CA TRP A 244 1.61 5.97 2.00
C TRP A 244 2.58 4.92 2.54
N ALA A 245 3.50 4.42 1.71
CA ALA A 245 4.58 3.53 2.08
C ALA A 245 5.49 4.20 3.13
N LEU A 246 6.12 3.39 3.99
CA LEU A 246 7.17 3.92 4.85
C LEU A 246 8.29 4.46 3.95
N PRO A 247 8.86 5.64 4.26
CA PRO A 247 10.11 6.03 3.63
C PRO A 247 11.11 4.89 3.84
N SER A 248 11.77 4.44 2.77
CA SER A 248 12.94 3.57 2.92
C SER A 248 13.90 4.28 3.88
N ARG A 249 14.19 3.69 5.03
CA ARG A 249 15.14 4.26 6.01
C ARG A 249 16.57 4.32 5.50
N LEU A 250 16.83 3.70 4.34
CA LEU A 250 18.04 3.90 3.57
C LEU A 250 18.07 5.36 3.08
N SER A 251 18.65 6.21 3.91
CA SER A 251 19.10 7.52 3.46
C SER A 251 20.12 7.31 2.35
N SER A 252 19.99 8.03 1.26
CA SER A 252 21.06 8.00 0.26
C SER A 252 22.34 8.56 0.88
N THR A 253 23.50 8.05 0.47
CA THR A 253 24.80 8.62 0.89
C THR A 253 24.84 10.13 0.64
N LYS A 254 24.27 10.60 -0.46
CA LYS A 254 24.15 12.03 -0.79
C LYS A 254 23.35 12.80 0.27
N GLU A 255 22.21 12.27 0.72
CA GLU A 255 21.37 12.93 1.71
C GLU A 255 22.05 12.98 3.08
N LEU A 256 22.71 11.89 3.50
CA LEU A 256 23.50 11.87 4.74
C LEU A 256 24.59 12.94 4.73
N LEU A 257 25.35 13.04 3.63
CA LEU A 257 26.43 14.01 3.50
C LEU A 257 25.90 15.46 3.45
N LEU A 258 24.79 15.71 2.76
CA LEU A 258 24.15 17.03 2.74
C LEU A 258 23.64 17.45 4.13
N ASN A 259 23.11 16.52 4.91
CA ASN A 259 22.67 16.79 6.28
C ASN A 259 23.87 17.05 7.20
N ALA A 260 24.95 16.29 7.03
CA ALA A 260 26.21 16.46 7.76
C ALA A 260 26.88 17.81 7.49
N GLU A 261 26.94 18.21 6.21
CA GLU A 261 27.45 19.52 5.79
C GLU A 261 26.63 20.67 6.41
N ARG A 262 25.30 20.60 6.34
CA ARG A 262 24.42 21.62 6.94
C ARG A 262 24.51 21.63 8.48
N GLY A 263 24.67 20.47 9.09
CA GLY A 263 24.72 20.29 10.53
C GLY A 263 26.10 20.49 11.16
N GLY A 264 27.15 20.62 10.34
CA GLY A 264 28.53 20.79 10.82
C GLY A 264 29.10 19.55 11.52
N TYR A 265 28.69 18.34 11.12
CA TYR A 265 29.18 17.08 11.70
C TYR A 265 29.76 16.15 10.62
N ALA A 266 30.52 15.13 11.05
CA ALA A 266 31.08 14.10 10.16
C ALA A 266 30.22 12.82 10.20
N VAL A 267 30.23 12.06 9.12
CA VAL A 267 29.59 10.74 9.05
C VAL A 267 30.67 9.67 8.96
N GLY A 268 30.68 8.72 9.90
CA GLY A 268 31.62 7.60 9.86
C GLY A 268 31.31 6.65 8.71
N ALA A 269 32.34 6.21 7.99
CA ALA A 269 32.23 5.23 6.92
C ALA A 269 33.13 4.04 7.23
N PHE A 270 32.54 2.84 7.26
CA PHE A 270 33.18 1.64 7.78
C PHE A 270 33.05 0.50 6.80
N ASN A 271 34.19 -0.09 6.44
CA ASN A 271 34.21 -1.29 5.63
C ASN A 271 33.69 -2.50 6.40
N VAL A 272 32.72 -3.20 5.82
CA VAL A 272 32.11 -4.40 6.39
C VAL A 272 32.34 -5.61 5.50
N TYR A 273 32.67 -6.74 6.14
CA TYR A 273 33.10 -7.97 5.46
C TYR A 273 32.17 -9.16 5.75
N ASN A 274 31.32 -9.03 6.75
CA ASN A 274 30.42 -10.07 7.26
C ASN A 274 29.24 -9.44 8.05
N MET A 275 28.35 -10.29 8.55
CA MET A 275 27.18 -9.88 9.33
C MET A 275 27.56 -9.21 10.64
N GLU A 276 28.54 -9.77 11.35
CA GLU A 276 29.01 -9.28 12.65
C GLU A 276 29.56 -7.86 12.53
N GLY A 277 30.30 -7.56 11.46
CA GLY A 277 30.82 -6.22 11.19
C GLY A 277 29.69 -5.21 10.89
N ALA A 278 28.68 -5.61 10.11
CA ALA A 278 27.54 -4.75 9.83
C ALA A 278 26.74 -4.44 11.11
N GLU A 279 26.45 -5.44 11.94
CA GLU A 279 25.77 -5.26 13.21
C GLU A 279 26.58 -4.42 14.20
N ALA A 280 27.90 -4.62 14.28
CA ALA A 280 28.77 -3.84 15.16
C ALA A 280 28.75 -2.35 14.81
N VAL A 281 28.82 -2.02 13.51
CA VAL A 281 28.75 -0.62 13.06
C VAL A 281 27.38 -0.01 13.35
N VAL A 282 26.29 -0.75 13.08
CA VAL A 282 24.93 -0.26 13.36
C VAL A 282 24.72 -0.06 14.87
N ALA A 283 25.14 -1.01 15.70
CA ALA A 283 25.00 -0.91 17.16
C ALA A 283 25.77 0.31 17.71
N ALA A 284 27.01 0.51 17.28
CA ALA A 284 27.80 1.68 17.69
C ALA A 284 27.18 3.00 17.20
N ALA A 285 26.66 3.03 15.97
CA ALA A 285 25.98 4.21 15.43
C ALA A 285 24.70 4.55 16.23
N GLU A 286 23.94 3.54 16.65
CA GLU A 286 22.77 3.72 17.50
C GLU A 286 23.12 4.21 18.91
N GLU A 287 24.16 3.63 19.53
CA GLU A 287 24.65 4.03 20.86
C GLU A 287 25.07 5.50 20.87
N GLU A 288 25.80 5.93 19.84
CA GLU A 288 26.26 7.31 19.66
C GLU A 288 25.18 8.25 19.09
N ASN A 289 23.98 7.74 18.78
CA ASN A 289 22.91 8.48 18.10
C ASN A 289 23.40 9.21 16.82
N SER A 290 24.32 8.59 16.09
CA SER A 290 25.02 9.17 14.94
C SER A 290 24.72 8.43 13.64
N PRO A 291 24.64 9.10 12.48
CA PRO A 291 24.57 8.40 11.20
C PRO A 291 25.88 7.69 10.86
N ALA A 292 25.80 6.63 10.04
CA ALA A 292 26.97 5.91 9.53
C ALA A 292 26.76 5.33 8.11
N ILE A 293 27.88 5.00 7.46
CA ILE A 293 27.94 4.41 6.11
C ILE A 293 28.56 3.01 6.23
N LEU A 294 27.82 1.98 5.83
CA LEU A 294 28.33 0.62 5.65
C LEU A 294 28.96 0.51 4.26
N GLN A 295 30.27 0.35 4.19
CA GLN A 295 31.02 0.25 2.94
C GLN A 295 31.29 -1.22 2.59
N ILE A 296 30.96 -1.61 1.36
CA ILE A 296 31.25 -2.95 0.84
C ILE A 296 32.36 -2.81 -0.18
N HIS A 297 33.54 -3.35 0.16
CA HIS A 297 34.69 -3.40 -0.73
C HIS A 297 34.49 -4.48 -1.83
N PRO A 298 35.05 -4.34 -3.05
CA PRO A 298 34.84 -5.31 -4.13
C PRO A 298 35.31 -6.73 -3.78
N SER A 299 36.37 -6.87 -2.99
CA SER A 299 36.81 -8.19 -2.50
C SER A 299 35.80 -8.83 -1.55
N ALA A 300 35.15 -8.03 -0.69
CA ALA A 300 34.10 -8.48 0.21
C ALA A 300 32.85 -8.88 -0.58
N LEU A 301 32.47 -8.10 -1.60
CA LEU A 301 31.37 -8.44 -2.50
C LEU A 301 31.65 -9.74 -3.27
N LYS A 302 32.88 -9.95 -3.74
CA LYS A 302 33.27 -11.18 -4.47
C LYS A 302 33.18 -12.44 -3.61
N GLN A 303 33.44 -12.32 -2.30
CA GLN A 303 33.37 -13.44 -1.36
C GLN A 303 31.97 -13.64 -0.77
N GLY A 304 31.33 -12.54 -0.34
CA GLY A 304 30.05 -12.56 0.37
C GLY A 304 28.82 -12.46 -0.53
N GLY A 305 28.97 -11.99 -1.77
CA GLY A 305 27.90 -11.93 -2.78
C GLY A 305 26.63 -11.21 -2.34
N ILE A 306 25.50 -11.64 -2.90
CA ILE A 306 24.14 -11.18 -2.53
C ILE A 306 23.89 -11.30 -1.01
N PRO A 307 24.25 -12.41 -0.33
CA PRO A 307 24.02 -12.53 1.12
C PRO A 307 24.62 -11.40 1.95
N LEU A 308 25.85 -10.99 1.67
CA LEU A 308 26.50 -9.89 2.39
C LEU A 308 25.77 -8.56 2.15
N VAL A 309 25.41 -8.28 0.88
CA VAL A 309 24.67 -7.06 0.52
C VAL A 309 23.30 -7.03 1.22
N ALA A 310 22.55 -8.14 1.15
CA ALA A 310 21.24 -8.26 1.79
C ALA A 310 21.34 -8.11 3.32
N CYS A 311 22.38 -8.66 3.94
CA CYS A 311 22.65 -8.48 5.36
C CYS A 311 22.89 -7.00 5.71
N CYS A 312 23.77 -6.30 4.99
CA CYS A 312 24.05 -4.89 5.23
C CYS A 312 22.79 -4.01 5.03
N VAL A 313 22.02 -4.29 3.97
CA VAL A 313 20.76 -3.58 3.68
C VAL A 313 19.76 -3.83 4.81
N SER A 314 19.59 -5.07 5.25
CA SER A 314 18.69 -5.44 6.35
C SER A 314 19.09 -4.76 7.66
N ALA A 315 20.39 -4.75 8.00
CA ALA A 315 20.89 -4.07 9.19
C ALA A 315 20.63 -2.55 9.13
N ALA A 316 20.87 -1.93 7.98
CA ALA A 316 20.59 -0.51 7.76
C ALA A 316 19.09 -0.18 7.82
N GLU A 317 18.20 -1.03 7.29
CA GLU A 317 16.75 -0.84 7.34
C GLU A 317 16.20 -0.92 8.78
N GLN A 318 16.78 -1.78 9.61
CA GLN A 318 16.34 -2.00 10.99
C GLN A 318 16.83 -0.92 11.96
N ALA A 319 17.91 -0.22 11.58
CA ALA A 319 18.56 0.79 12.40
C ALA A 319 17.62 1.94 12.84
N ASN A 320 17.85 2.42 14.05
CA ASN A 320 17.17 3.54 14.69
C ASN A 320 17.75 4.90 14.30
N VAL A 321 18.99 4.90 13.79
CA VAL A 321 19.70 6.05 13.24
C VAL A 321 19.83 5.92 11.71
N PRO A 322 20.09 7.03 10.97
CA PRO A 322 20.28 6.96 9.53
C PRO A 322 21.53 6.16 9.12
N ILE A 323 21.33 5.05 8.41
CA ILE A 323 22.41 4.19 7.86
C ILE A 323 22.23 4.04 6.35
N THR A 324 23.33 4.15 5.60
CA THR A 324 23.36 3.82 4.16
C THR A 324 24.32 2.67 3.91
N VAL A 325 24.04 1.86 2.89
CA VAL A 325 24.99 0.90 2.33
C VAL A 325 25.62 1.52 1.08
N HIS A 326 26.94 1.45 0.94
CA HIS A 326 27.71 2.06 -0.14
C HIS A 326 28.70 1.06 -0.73
N PHE A 327 28.72 0.93 -2.05
CA PHE A 327 29.75 0.13 -2.72
C PHE A 327 31.01 0.98 -2.91
N GLU A 328 32.08 0.64 -2.20
CA GLU A 328 33.33 1.40 -2.21
C GLU A 328 34.27 0.86 -3.30
N HIS A 329 35.13 1.72 -3.87
CA HIS A 329 36.24 1.33 -4.75
C HIS A 329 35.87 0.51 -6.02
N GLY A 330 34.63 0.58 -6.49
CA GLY A 330 34.28 0.06 -7.82
C GLY A 330 34.98 0.88 -8.91
N THR A 331 35.92 0.27 -9.63
CA THR A 331 36.74 0.99 -10.62
C THR A 331 36.34 0.70 -12.06
N SER A 332 35.70 -0.45 -12.30
CA SER A 332 35.24 -0.83 -13.64
C SER A 332 33.73 -0.68 -13.82
N LYS A 333 33.32 -0.32 -15.04
CA LYS A 333 31.89 -0.26 -15.43
C LYS A 333 31.18 -1.59 -15.18
N GLN A 334 31.88 -2.70 -15.37
CA GLN A 334 31.33 -4.04 -15.18
C GLN A 334 31.04 -4.32 -13.70
N GLU A 335 31.97 -4.03 -12.79
CA GLU A 335 31.75 -4.17 -11.35
C GLU A 335 30.59 -3.30 -10.85
N LEU A 336 30.43 -2.10 -11.40
CA LEU A 336 29.32 -1.21 -11.05
C LEU A 336 27.96 -1.76 -11.50
N VAL A 337 27.89 -2.35 -12.71
CA VAL A 337 26.65 -2.98 -13.21
C VAL A 337 26.33 -4.23 -12.39
N GLU A 338 27.31 -5.08 -12.11
CA GLU A 338 27.14 -6.26 -11.27
C GLU A 338 26.67 -5.87 -9.86
N ALA A 339 27.25 -4.83 -9.24
CA ALA A 339 26.81 -4.33 -7.94
C ALA A 339 25.36 -3.81 -7.98
N LEU A 340 24.96 -3.09 -9.04
CA LEU A 340 23.57 -2.62 -9.20
C LEU A 340 22.58 -3.78 -9.33
N ASP A 341 22.94 -4.81 -10.10
CA ASP A 341 22.10 -6.00 -10.27
C ASP A 341 21.98 -6.80 -8.96
N LEU A 342 23.07 -6.90 -8.19
CA LEU A 342 23.08 -7.58 -6.90
C LEU A 342 22.27 -6.82 -5.84
N VAL A 343 22.34 -5.49 -5.79
CA VAL A 343 21.51 -4.66 -4.90
C VAL A 343 20.04 -4.78 -5.28
N SER A 344 19.74 -4.75 -6.58
CA SER A 344 18.38 -5.00 -7.09
C SER A 344 17.87 -6.36 -6.61
N ALA A 345 18.64 -7.42 -6.81
CA ALA A 345 18.29 -8.78 -6.36
C ALA A 345 18.16 -8.91 -4.83
N ALA A 346 19.04 -8.27 -4.06
CA ALA A 346 18.99 -8.26 -2.60
C ALA A 346 17.73 -7.57 -2.06
N CYS A 347 17.25 -6.51 -2.72
CA CYS A 347 15.98 -5.87 -2.39
C CYS A 347 14.75 -6.74 -2.72
N TYR A 348 14.87 -7.69 -3.66
CA TYR A 348 13.77 -8.59 -4.04
C TYR A 348 13.62 -9.81 -3.13
N LEU A 349 14.69 -10.24 -2.45
CA LEU A 349 14.65 -11.31 -1.44
C LEU A 349 13.82 -10.89 -0.21
#